data_AF-A0A3A2ZCW3-F1
#
_entry.id   AF-A0A3A2ZCW3-F1
#
_cell.length_a   1.000
_cell.length_b   1.000
_cell.length_c   1.000
_cell.angle_alpha   90.00
_cell.angle_beta   90.00
_cell.angle_gamma   90.00
#
_symmetry.space_group_name_H-M   'P 1'
#
loop_
_entity.id
_entity.type
_entity.pdbx_description
1 polymer ?
#
loop_
_entity_poly.entity_id
_entity_poly.type
_entity_poly.pdbx_seq_one_letter_code
_entity_poly.pdbx_strand_id
1 'polypeptide(L)'
;MFKTASQRTGAFASKTIQSPLPLSRTISNTTRPRLNYNNAVRRFPSQFYPRIGFQTRNLTHAQRMRFTIREASRGIWRKNPIVFPLALISVIGSIAFFVYVSYVEVTFVGPKYAKFPPLVNESLRTAVYYTEIDLNPPKALEAYKEALRYAKQLNMNPMSDEVLGIRIQVAYMLEKAGLIEQSIAVLEKIKSETKKYVDGTAKLANHSPIGTEEHKAKLRGEGDPIPIDLPEFNEYQDKLVDDAKALLDRRPSVLRKLVGIELKLADLYSNSRTADEKKVEACLVSGVELCLKEMHRRQKFGLPVGGSPDSDGWLGLTEIAVVLRELGTMYDKQDKYALALPLYLRALDLIRVDEGDNPTCKQVSLLADISTMMTHMVHLPREGKQPQLAQTADTARQWSLKAIEVAGAIKPAVREKECDESCAMAHFSLGELARLQGKLDEAREYYKTTKSIAQSNDVAVLEEAADDILAKLEIRTGKDS
;
A
#
# COMPACT_ATOMS: atom_id res chain seq x y z
N MET A 1 2.31 3.05 1.37
CA MET A 1 2.43 3.78 0.10
C MET A 1 3.18 3.02 -1.00
N PHE A 2 3.39 1.69 -0.87
CA PHE A 2 3.75 0.81 -2.01
C PHE A 2 2.78 -0.36 -2.17
N LYS A 3 1.56 -0.21 -1.65
CA LYS A 3 0.39 -1.00 -2.02
C LYS A 3 -0.78 0.00 -2.03
N THR A 4 -1.64 -0.09 -3.04
CA THR A 4 -2.85 0.72 -3.29
C THR A 4 -2.67 2.05 -4.02
N ALA A 5 -2.50 1.98 -5.34
CA ALA A 5 -3.15 2.92 -6.27
C ALA A 5 -4.36 2.18 -6.84
N SER A 6 -5.58 2.58 -6.48
CA SER A 6 -6.80 2.48 -7.29
C SER A 6 -8.04 2.79 -6.42
N GLN A 7 -8.94 3.57 -7.01
CA GLN A 7 -10.32 3.87 -6.59
C GLN A 7 -10.51 4.90 -5.45
N ARG A 8 -11.09 6.06 -5.77
CA ARG A 8 -12.55 6.22 -5.63
C ARG A 8 -13.10 7.54 -6.18
N THR A 9 -14.15 7.33 -6.94
CA THR A 9 -15.24 8.20 -7.39
C THR A 9 -15.85 9.05 -6.28
N GLY A 10 -16.19 10.30 -6.63
CA GLY A 10 -16.91 11.23 -5.78
C GLY A 10 -18.37 10.85 -5.56
N ALA A 11 -18.87 11.13 -4.36
CA ALA A 11 -20.29 11.25 -4.09
C ALA A 11 -20.50 12.48 -3.20
N PHE A 12 -21.28 13.42 -3.70
CA PHE A 12 -21.78 14.59 -2.98
C PHE A 12 -22.72 14.16 -1.85
N ALA A 13 -22.62 14.81 -0.68
CA ALA A 13 -23.72 14.85 0.27
C ALA A 13 -23.75 16.21 1.01
N SER A 14 -24.96 16.75 1.08
CA SER A 14 -25.31 18.13 1.40
C SER A 14 -25.16 18.51 2.88
N LYS A 15 -24.91 19.82 3.08
CA LYS A 15 -24.93 20.53 4.36
C LYS A 15 -26.31 20.44 5.04
N THR A 16 -26.31 20.21 6.35
CA THR A 16 -27.41 20.66 7.21
C THR A 16 -26.86 21.30 8.49
N ILE A 17 -27.27 22.56 8.68
CA ILE A 17 -27.03 23.45 9.81
C ILE A 17 -27.97 23.08 10.96
N GLN A 18 -27.52 23.13 12.22
CA GLN A 18 -28.33 23.71 13.32
C GLN A 18 -27.54 23.92 14.62
N SER A 19 -27.84 25.06 15.23
CA SER A 19 -27.29 25.71 16.43
C SER A 19 -28.08 25.37 17.71
N PRO A 20 -27.67 25.85 18.91
CA PRO A 20 -27.88 25.17 20.20
C PRO A 20 -28.94 25.80 21.13
N LEU A 21 -29.21 25.14 22.29
CA LEU A 21 -29.57 25.63 23.66
C LEU A 21 -30.57 24.67 24.39
N PRO A 22 -30.89 24.81 25.70
CA PRO A 22 -30.09 24.43 26.86
C PRO A 22 -30.86 23.51 27.86
N LEU A 23 -30.17 22.82 28.78
CA LEU A 23 -30.79 22.05 29.87
C LEU A 23 -30.65 22.76 31.22
N SER A 24 -31.78 22.87 31.93
CA SER A 24 -31.91 23.37 33.30
C SER A 24 -32.25 22.23 34.28
N ARG A 25 -32.02 22.51 35.57
CA ARG A 25 -32.66 21.94 36.79
C ARG A 25 -32.15 20.57 37.30
N THR A 26 -32.08 20.26 38.60
CA THR A 26 -32.00 20.98 39.90
C THR A 26 -31.66 19.92 40.97
N ILE A 27 -31.09 20.35 42.09
CA ILE A 27 -30.74 19.56 43.28
C ILE A 27 -31.95 19.44 44.23
N SER A 28 -32.11 18.33 44.94
CA SER A 28 -32.79 18.31 46.25
C SER A 28 -32.38 17.14 47.17
N ASN A 29 -32.03 17.52 48.40
CA ASN A 29 -31.78 16.71 49.60
C ASN A 29 -33.07 16.30 50.31
N THR A 30 -33.06 15.21 51.09
CA THR A 30 -33.87 15.08 52.33
C THR A 30 -33.28 14.07 53.33
N THR A 31 -33.62 14.24 54.61
CA THR A 31 -32.87 13.84 55.82
C THR A 31 -33.79 13.11 56.82
N ARG A 32 -33.30 12.01 57.46
CA ARG A 32 -33.62 11.44 58.82
C ARG A 32 -35.09 10.97 59.14
N PRO A 33 -35.39 10.22 60.25
CA PRO A 33 -34.68 10.03 61.54
C PRO A 33 -34.63 8.60 62.18
N ARG A 34 -33.97 8.50 63.35
CA ARG A 34 -33.85 7.33 64.29
C ARG A 34 -34.78 7.49 65.50
N LEU A 35 -35.20 6.37 66.13
CA LEU A 35 -35.76 6.31 67.49
C LEU A 35 -35.25 5.07 68.25
N ASN A 36 -35.14 5.20 69.58
CA ASN A 36 -34.53 4.27 70.53
C ASN A 36 -35.41 4.17 71.81
N TYR A 37 -35.21 3.11 72.62
CA TYR A 37 -35.75 2.88 73.99
C TYR A 37 -37.21 2.35 74.06
N ASN A 38 -37.67 1.41 74.91
CA ASN A 38 -37.25 0.98 76.26
C ASN A 38 -37.95 -0.36 76.72
N ASN A 39 -37.54 -0.92 77.87
CA ASN A 39 -37.93 -2.22 78.47
C ASN A 39 -39.37 -2.33 79.05
N ALA A 40 -39.94 -3.55 79.07
CA ALA A 40 -40.85 -4.03 80.14
C ALA A 40 -41.00 -5.57 80.16
N VAL A 41 -40.82 -6.16 81.36
CA VAL A 41 -40.96 -7.59 81.69
C VAL A 41 -42.35 -7.84 82.29
N ARG A 42 -43.09 -8.85 81.81
CA ARG A 42 -44.12 -9.58 82.59
C ARG A 42 -44.21 -11.04 82.12
N ARG A 43 -44.41 -11.96 83.08
CA ARG A 43 -44.32 -13.42 82.95
C ARG A 43 -45.71 -14.10 82.94
N PHE A 44 -45.81 -15.18 82.14
CA PHE A 44 -46.70 -16.38 82.18
C PHE A 44 -48.20 -16.27 81.82
N PRO A 45 -48.88 -17.38 81.40
CA PRO A 45 -48.41 -18.74 81.07
C PRO A 45 -48.82 -19.24 79.65
N SER A 46 -48.31 -20.42 79.33
CA SER A 46 -48.44 -21.20 78.10
C SER A 46 -49.86 -21.67 77.76
N GLN A 47 -50.33 -21.36 76.55
CA GLN A 47 -51.32 -22.15 75.81
C GLN A 47 -50.85 -22.34 74.36
N PHE A 48 -50.66 -23.61 73.99
CA PHE A 48 -50.31 -24.04 72.64
C PHE A 48 -51.48 -23.83 71.68
N TYR A 49 -51.30 -22.96 70.68
CA TYR A 49 -52.06 -22.96 69.44
C TYR A 49 -51.06 -22.91 68.28
N PRO A 50 -51.17 -23.77 67.25
CA PRO A 50 -50.25 -23.74 66.12
C PRO A 50 -50.51 -22.49 65.27
N ARG A 51 -49.60 -21.50 65.34
CA ARG A 51 -49.54 -20.42 64.37
C ARG A 51 -48.91 -20.93 63.09
N ILE A 52 -49.68 -20.95 62.00
CA ILE A 52 -49.16 -21.04 60.63
C ILE A 52 -48.30 -19.79 60.39
N GLY A 53 -46.98 -19.94 60.43
CA GLY A 53 -46.05 -18.88 60.10
C GLY A 53 -46.04 -18.65 58.58
N PHE A 54 -46.58 -17.52 58.13
CA PHE A 54 -46.26 -16.99 56.81
C PHE A 54 -44.78 -16.59 56.80
N GLN A 55 -43.91 -17.46 56.30
CA GLN A 55 -42.54 -17.10 55.98
C GLN A 55 -42.53 -16.19 54.75
N THR A 56 -42.41 -14.87 54.94
CA THR A 56 -42.05 -13.96 53.87
C THR A 56 -40.56 -14.09 53.60
N ARG A 57 -40.19 -14.96 52.65
CA ARG A 57 -38.84 -14.99 52.10
C ARG A 57 -38.54 -13.64 51.45
N ASN A 58 -37.65 -12.86 52.05
CA ASN A 58 -37.14 -11.63 51.44
C ASN A 58 -36.41 -12.02 50.14
N LEU A 59 -36.99 -11.65 49.01
CA LEU A 59 -36.39 -11.87 47.70
C LEU A 59 -35.04 -11.15 47.65
N THR A 60 -34.04 -11.85 47.12
CA THR A 60 -32.73 -11.25 46.87
C THR A 60 -32.86 -10.10 45.87
N HIS A 61 -31.94 -9.12 45.95
CA HIS A 61 -31.97 -7.92 45.10
C HIS A 61 -32.08 -8.27 43.60
N ALA A 62 -31.41 -9.35 43.17
CA ALA A 62 -31.48 -9.88 41.82
C ALA A 62 -32.87 -10.43 41.44
N GLN A 63 -33.53 -11.16 42.35
CA GLN A 63 -34.89 -11.67 42.12
C GLN A 63 -35.87 -10.51 42.02
N ARG A 64 -35.76 -9.51 42.91
CA ARG A 64 -36.61 -8.31 42.89
C ARG A 64 -36.48 -7.55 41.58
N MET A 65 -35.24 -7.32 41.14
CA MET A 65 -34.92 -6.67 39.87
C MET A 65 -35.53 -7.40 38.66
N ARG A 66 -35.42 -8.73 38.60
CA ARG A 66 -35.99 -9.54 37.52
C ARG A 66 -37.51 -9.42 37.43
N PHE A 67 -38.21 -9.45 38.56
CA PHE A 67 -39.66 -9.30 38.59
C PHE A 67 -40.09 -7.90 38.13
N THR A 68 -39.44 -6.85 38.63
CA THR A 68 -39.72 -5.46 38.20
C THR A 68 -39.48 -5.24 36.71
N ILE A 69 -38.42 -5.82 36.13
CA ILE A 69 -38.15 -5.72 34.68
C ILE A 69 -39.24 -6.44 33.88
N ARG A 70 -39.71 -7.60 34.36
CA ARG A 70 -40.73 -8.41 33.69
C ARG A 70 -42.14 -7.80 33.74
N GLU A 71 -42.47 -7.13 34.84
CA GLU A 71 -43.74 -6.39 34.95
C GLU A 71 -43.70 -5.10 34.13
N ALA A 72 -42.60 -4.35 34.20
CA ALA A 72 -42.42 -3.13 33.41
C ALA A 72 -42.45 -3.41 31.90
N SER A 73 -41.83 -4.49 31.43
CA SER A 73 -41.78 -4.82 30.00
C SER A 73 -43.16 -5.13 29.40
N ARG A 74 -44.00 -5.89 30.12
CA ARG A 74 -45.36 -6.22 29.67
C ARG A 74 -46.29 -5.00 29.60
N GLY A 75 -46.16 -4.07 30.55
CA GLY A 75 -46.94 -2.84 30.59
C GLY A 75 -46.56 -1.86 29.47
N ILE A 76 -45.27 -1.77 29.15
CA ILE A 76 -44.74 -0.85 28.13
C ILE A 76 -45.05 -1.36 26.71
N TRP A 77 -44.95 -2.67 26.47
CA TRP A 77 -45.23 -3.27 25.15
C TRP A 77 -46.66 -3.04 24.66
N ARG A 78 -47.63 -3.08 25.59
CA ARG A 78 -49.05 -2.84 25.26
C ARG A 78 -49.35 -1.38 24.95
N LYS A 79 -48.65 -0.44 25.60
CA LYS A 79 -48.88 1.00 25.44
C LYS A 79 -48.19 1.55 24.18
N ASN A 80 -47.01 1.04 23.85
CA ASN A 80 -46.18 1.54 22.74
C ASN A 80 -45.59 0.38 21.91
N PRO A 81 -46.40 -0.35 21.14
CA PRO A 81 -45.97 -1.55 20.43
C PRO A 81 -44.95 -1.29 19.31
N ILE A 82 -44.91 -0.07 18.75
CA ILE A 82 -44.00 0.31 17.67
C ILE A 82 -42.72 0.97 18.21
N VAL A 83 -42.85 1.89 19.18
CA VAL A 83 -41.71 2.68 19.69
C VAL A 83 -40.75 1.81 20.52
N PHE A 84 -41.27 0.86 21.29
CA PHE A 84 -40.44 0.00 22.14
C PHE A 84 -39.45 -0.90 21.35
N PRO A 85 -39.85 -1.67 20.32
CA PRO A 85 -38.89 -2.45 19.54
C PRO A 85 -37.90 -1.57 18.79
N LEU A 86 -38.31 -0.39 18.29
CA LEU A 86 -37.39 0.57 17.68
C LEU A 86 -36.35 1.09 18.67
N ALA A 87 -36.75 1.39 19.91
CA ALA A 87 -35.82 1.79 20.97
C ALA A 87 -34.84 0.65 21.32
N LEU A 88 -35.32 -0.59 21.38
CA LEU A 88 -34.47 -1.76 21.65
C LEU A 88 -33.44 -2.00 20.54
N ILE A 89 -33.88 -1.92 19.27
CA ILE A 89 -32.99 -2.03 18.10
C ILE A 89 -31.97 -0.89 18.10
N SER A 90 -32.36 0.34 18.46
CA SER A 90 -31.46 1.48 18.57
C SER A 90 -30.38 1.28 19.64
N VAL A 91 -30.75 0.76 20.83
CA VAL A 91 -29.78 0.46 21.90
C VAL A 91 -28.83 -0.66 21.48
N ILE A 92 -29.35 -1.75 20.90
CA ILE A 92 -28.53 -2.86 20.41
C ILE A 92 -27.60 -2.39 19.29
N GLY A 93 -28.12 -1.62 18.34
CA GLY A 93 -27.36 -1.03 17.24
C GLY A 93 -26.24 -0.10 17.74
N SER A 94 -26.52 0.72 18.76
CA SER A 94 -25.52 1.61 19.38
C SER A 94 -24.41 0.81 20.08
N ILE A 95 -24.75 -0.25 20.80
CA ILE A 95 -23.77 -1.15 21.45
C ILE A 95 -22.93 -1.85 20.38
N ALA A 96 -23.56 -2.41 19.34
CA ALA A 96 -22.86 -3.08 18.25
C ALA A 96 -21.92 -2.11 17.51
N PHE A 97 -22.37 -0.87 17.25
CA PHE A 97 -21.55 0.18 16.66
C PHE A 97 -20.34 0.52 17.54
N PHE A 98 -20.54 0.69 18.86
CA PHE A 98 -19.44 0.97 19.79
C PHE A 98 -18.43 -0.18 19.87
N VAL A 99 -18.91 -1.44 19.91
CA VAL A 99 -18.05 -2.63 19.86
C VAL A 99 -17.27 -2.67 18.55
N TYR A 100 -17.91 -2.36 17.42
CA TYR A 100 -17.24 -2.32 16.12
C TYR A 100 -16.16 -1.23 16.06
N VAL A 101 -16.45 -0.01 16.52
CA VAL A 101 -15.46 1.09 16.58
C VAL A 101 -14.29 0.70 17.48
N SER A 102 -14.56 0.13 18.66
CA SER A 102 -13.52 -0.34 19.60
C SER A 102 -12.68 -1.47 18.99
N TYR A 103 -13.32 -2.40 18.30
CA TYR A 103 -12.63 -3.47 17.57
C TYR A 103 -11.72 -2.89 16.49
N VAL A 104 -12.21 -1.95 15.69
CA VAL A 104 -11.41 -1.29 14.64
C VAL A 104 -10.21 -0.55 15.22
N GLU A 105 -10.40 0.17 16.34
CA GLU A 105 -9.33 0.91 16.98
C GLU A 105 -8.23 -0.02 17.51
N VAL A 106 -8.60 -1.11 18.19
CA VAL A 106 -7.64 -2.09 18.74
C VAL A 106 -6.94 -2.90 17.65
N THR A 107 -7.66 -3.33 16.61
CA THR A 107 -7.12 -4.27 15.62
C THR A 107 -6.49 -3.60 14.39
N PHE A 108 -6.96 -2.42 13.97
CA PHE A 108 -6.46 -1.77 12.76
C PHE A 108 -5.66 -0.49 13.04
N VAL A 109 -6.01 0.30 14.06
CA VAL A 109 -5.35 1.58 14.34
C VAL A 109 -4.15 1.39 15.27
N GLY A 110 -4.34 0.70 16.39
CA GLY A 110 -3.29 0.41 17.37
C GLY A 110 -1.99 -0.14 16.77
N PRO A 111 -2.00 -1.28 16.03
CA PRO A 111 -0.78 -1.90 15.54
C PRO A 111 -0.04 -1.07 14.48
N LYS A 112 -0.73 -0.21 13.72
CA LYS A 112 -0.09 0.64 12.70
C LYS A 112 0.79 1.73 13.31
N TYR A 113 0.41 2.24 14.48
CA TYR A 113 1.14 3.31 15.16
C TYR A 113 1.91 2.86 16.40
N ALA A 114 1.81 1.59 16.80
CA ALA A 114 2.58 1.01 17.91
C ALA A 114 4.10 1.08 17.71
N LYS A 115 4.57 1.20 16.46
CA LYS A 115 6.00 1.37 16.12
C LYS A 115 6.54 2.76 16.48
N PHE A 116 5.67 3.74 16.67
CA PHE A 116 6.05 5.11 17.01
C PHE A 116 5.92 5.34 18.52
N PRO A 117 6.87 6.05 19.14
CA PRO A 117 6.69 6.57 20.49
C PRO A 117 5.40 7.42 20.59
N PRO A 118 4.76 7.48 21.77
CA PRO A 118 3.44 8.10 21.93
C PRO A 118 3.38 9.55 21.43
N LEU A 119 4.44 10.35 21.69
CA LEU A 119 4.52 11.74 21.25
C LEU A 119 4.56 11.89 19.72
N VAL A 120 5.29 10.99 19.04
CA VAL A 120 5.38 11.00 17.58
C VAL A 120 4.06 10.54 16.98
N ASN A 121 3.46 9.50 17.56
CA ASN A 121 2.17 8.94 17.13
C ASN A 121 1.05 10.00 17.16
N GLU A 122 0.93 10.75 18.26
CA GLU A 122 -0.12 11.77 18.40
C GLU A 122 -0.04 12.86 17.31
N SER A 123 1.15 13.43 17.09
CA SER A 123 1.37 14.39 16.00
C SER A 123 1.13 13.77 14.62
N LEU A 124 1.53 12.52 14.39
CA LEU A 124 1.30 11.84 13.11
C LEU A 124 -0.17 11.56 12.84
N ARG A 125 -0.98 11.20 13.84
CA ARG A 125 -2.42 11.01 13.67
C ARG A 125 -3.07 12.31 13.18
N THR A 126 -2.70 13.44 13.77
CA THR A 126 -3.16 14.76 13.34
C THR A 126 -2.72 15.09 11.91
N ALA A 127 -1.45 14.80 11.58
CA ALA A 127 -0.92 15.04 10.23
C ALA A 127 -1.63 14.19 9.16
N VAL A 128 -1.87 12.90 9.46
CA VAL A 128 -2.58 11.98 8.56
C VAL A 128 -4.05 12.37 8.43
N TYR A 129 -4.71 12.82 9.51
CA TYR A 129 -6.06 13.35 9.44
C TYR A 129 -6.17 14.50 8.44
N TYR A 130 -5.26 15.48 8.51
CA TYR A 130 -5.22 16.61 7.58
C TYR A 130 -4.65 16.29 6.19
N THR A 131 -4.24 15.05 5.95
CA THR A 131 -3.79 14.56 4.63
C THR A 131 -4.88 13.73 3.95
N GLU A 132 -5.55 12.85 4.71
CA GLU A 132 -6.47 11.85 4.17
C GLU A 132 -7.94 12.24 4.30
N ILE A 133 -8.32 12.92 5.39
CA ILE A 133 -9.74 13.18 5.72
C ILE A 133 -10.11 14.62 5.35
N ASP A 134 -9.42 15.61 5.92
CA ASP A 134 -9.66 17.03 5.65
C ASP A 134 -8.37 17.67 5.12
N LEU A 135 -8.21 17.68 3.79
CA LEU A 135 -6.96 18.09 3.16
C LEU A 135 -6.61 19.55 3.49
N ASN A 136 -5.72 19.74 4.46
CA ASN A 136 -5.24 21.04 4.91
C ASN A 136 -3.71 21.03 4.98
N PRO A 137 -3.02 21.40 3.89
CA PRO A 137 -1.57 21.27 3.79
C PRO A 137 -0.77 22.06 4.84
N PRO A 138 -1.12 23.30 5.19
CA PRO A 138 -0.44 24.04 6.25
C PRO A 138 -0.49 23.33 7.62
N LYS A 139 -1.69 22.89 8.04
CA LYS A 139 -1.87 22.19 9.32
C LYS A 139 -1.21 20.82 9.33
N ALA A 140 -1.34 20.07 8.23
CA ALA A 140 -0.67 18.78 8.07
C ALA A 140 0.85 18.94 8.17
N LEU A 141 1.42 19.95 7.50
CA LEU A 141 2.85 20.21 7.50
C LEU A 141 3.37 20.61 8.89
N GLU A 142 2.63 21.40 9.64
CA GLU A 142 2.95 21.73 11.03
C GLU A 142 3.01 20.46 11.90
N ALA A 143 1.98 19.62 11.83
CA ALA A 143 1.95 18.36 12.57
C ALA A 143 3.06 17.37 12.15
N TYR A 144 3.40 17.29 10.86
CA TYR A 144 4.55 16.50 10.39
C TYR A 144 5.89 17.04 10.91
N LYS A 145 6.07 18.37 10.95
CA LYS A 145 7.28 18.99 11.51
C LYS A 145 7.42 18.68 13.00
N GLU A 146 6.33 18.74 13.75
CA GLU A 146 6.32 18.35 15.16
C GLU A 146 6.69 16.87 15.34
N ALA A 147 6.09 15.97 14.54
CA ALA A 147 6.43 14.55 14.58
C ALA A 147 7.93 14.30 14.33
N LEU A 148 8.51 14.96 13.33
CA LEU A 148 9.95 14.86 13.05
C LEU A 148 10.83 15.48 14.15
N ARG A 149 10.36 16.55 14.80
CA ARG A 149 11.04 17.16 15.95
C ARG A 149 11.05 16.20 17.14
N TYR A 150 9.91 15.58 17.46
CA TYR A 150 9.83 14.58 18.53
C TYR A 150 10.65 13.34 18.21
N ALA A 151 10.63 12.87 16.96
CA ALA A 151 11.49 11.76 16.51
C ALA A 151 12.97 12.07 16.76
N LYS A 152 13.43 13.30 16.45
CA LYS A 152 14.79 13.75 16.74
C LYS A 152 15.10 13.80 18.24
N GLN A 153 14.18 14.33 19.06
CA GLN A 153 14.36 14.41 20.53
C GLN A 153 14.46 13.03 21.18
N LEU A 154 13.74 12.05 20.62
CA LEU A 154 13.76 10.66 21.07
C LEU A 154 14.89 9.84 20.42
N ASN A 155 15.83 10.49 19.73
CA ASN A 155 16.97 9.87 19.04
C ASN A 155 16.54 8.76 18.06
N MET A 156 15.38 8.88 17.42
CA MET A 156 14.99 7.98 16.34
C MET A 156 15.97 8.16 15.16
N ASN A 157 16.42 7.05 14.61
CA ASN A 157 17.38 7.09 13.50
C ASN A 157 16.74 7.75 12.25
N PRO A 158 17.35 8.79 11.66
CA PRO A 158 16.80 9.47 10.48
C PRO A 158 16.59 8.57 9.25
N MET A 159 17.33 7.46 9.16
CA MET A 159 17.25 6.48 8.09
C MET A 159 16.42 5.24 8.46
N SER A 160 15.73 5.25 9.60
CA SER A 160 14.79 4.19 9.94
C SER A 160 13.56 4.21 9.02
N ASP A 161 12.85 3.09 8.98
CA ASP A 161 11.64 2.95 8.17
C ASP A 161 10.55 3.92 8.59
N GLU A 162 10.44 4.13 9.89
CA GLU A 162 9.51 5.05 10.53
C GLU A 162 9.80 6.49 10.11
N VAL A 163 11.03 6.99 10.32
CA VAL A 163 11.36 8.39 10.06
C VAL A 163 11.38 8.70 8.56
N LEU A 164 11.96 7.83 7.73
CA LEU A 164 11.88 7.99 6.28
C LEU A 164 10.43 7.94 5.79
N GLY A 165 9.59 7.07 6.38
CA GLY A 165 8.17 6.99 6.09
C GLY A 165 7.45 8.32 6.35
N ILE A 166 7.70 8.98 7.48
CA ILE A 166 7.15 10.32 7.78
C ILE A 166 7.57 11.32 6.70
N ARG A 167 8.84 11.32 6.32
CA ARG A 167 9.38 12.27 5.33
C ARG A 167 8.78 12.06 3.93
N ILE A 168 8.60 10.81 3.50
CA ILE A 168 7.94 10.47 2.24
C ILE A 168 6.45 10.85 2.30
N GLN A 169 5.79 10.66 3.43
CA GLN A 169 4.39 11.06 3.62
C GLN A 169 4.19 12.57 3.49
N VAL A 170 5.16 13.39 3.89
CA VAL A 170 5.14 14.85 3.66
C VAL A 170 5.12 15.16 2.17
N ALA A 171 5.95 14.49 1.36
CA ALA A 171 5.96 14.68 -0.08
C ALA A 171 4.62 14.27 -0.71
N TYR A 172 4.07 13.12 -0.29
CA TYR A 172 2.74 12.69 -0.75
C TYR A 172 1.63 13.68 -0.37
N MET A 173 1.65 14.24 0.84
CA MET A 173 0.68 15.26 1.24
C MET A 173 0.75 16.49 0.33
N LEU A 174 1.97 16.94 -0.01
CA LEU A 174 2.19 18.06 -0.93
C LEU A 174 1.68 17.73 -2.34
N GLU A 175 1.95 16.52 -2.83
CA GLU A 175 1.43 16.05 -4.11
C GLU A 175 -0.10 16.06 -4.14
N LYS A 176 -0.75 15.49 -3.12
CA LYS A 176 -2.21 15.44 -2.99
C LYS A 176 -2.83 16.84 -2.91
N ALA A 177 -2.08 17.80 -2.38
CA ALA A 177 -2.44 19.22 -2.36
C ALA A 177 -2.23 19.96 -3.71
N GLY A 178 -1.73 19.29 -4.74
CA GLY A 178 -1.36 19.89 -6.03
C GLY A 178 -0.05 20.69 -5.99
N LEU A 179 0.71 20.63 -4.88
CA LEU A 179 1.99 21.30 -4.68
C LEU A 179 3.14 20.43 -5.20
N ILE A 180 3.10 20.14 -6.50
CA ILE A 180 4.00 19.18 -7.17
C ILE A 180 5.48 19.59 -7.05
N GLU A 181 5.81 20.86 -7.29
CA GLU A 181 7.18 21.36 -7.21
C GLU A 181 7.77 21.24 -5.80
N GLN A 182 6.95 21.50 -4.77
CA GLN A 182 7.36 21.35 -3.38
C GLN A 182 7.55 19.87 -3.02
N SER A 183 6.69 18.99 -3.53
CA SER A 183 6.84 17.54 -3.37
C SER A 183 8.16 17.04 -3.98
N ILE A 184 8.45 17.45 -5.22
CA ILE A 184 9.71 17.14 -5.92
C ILE A 184 10.91 17.62 -5.09
N ALA A 185 10.89 18.87 -4.61
CA ALA A 185 11.97 19.42 -3.80
C ALA A 185 12.22 18.63 -2.51
N VAL A 186 11.16 18.18 -1.84
CA VAL A 186 11.26 17.33 -0.64
C VAL A 186 11.85 15.96 -1.00
N LEU A 187 11.38 15.32 -2.07
CA LEU A 187 11.87 14.00 -2.50
C LEU A 187 13.31 14.04 -2.98
N GLU A 188 13.73 15.06 -3.73
CA GLU A 188 15.14 15.24 -4.14
C GLU A 188 16.07 15.40 -2.93
N LYS A 189 15.62 16.12 -1.90
CA LYS A 189 16.36 16.24 -0.65
C LYS A 189 16.50 14.87 0.03
N ILE A 190 15.40 14.13 0.17
CA ILE A 190 15.41 12.79 0.79
C ILE A 190 16.30 11.84 -0.02
N LYS A 191 16.17 11.83 -1.36
CA LYS A 191 17.01 11.06 -2.28
C LYS A 191 18.48 11.35 -2.07
N SER A 192 18.88 12.62 -2.02
CA SER A 192 20.29 13.00 -1.85
C SER A 192 20.89 12.49 -0.52
N GLU A 193 20.13 12.55 0.57
CA GLU A 193 20.56 12.07 1.89
C GLU A 193 20.60 10.54 1.97
N THR A 194 19.57 9.89 1.42
CA THR A 194 19.43 8.42 1.39
C THR A 194 20.51 7.80 0.51
N LYS A 195 20.80 8.39 -0.65
CA LYS A 195 21.87 7.96 -1.54
C LYS A 195 23.23 8.05 -0.87
N LYS A 196 23.54 9.15 -0.18
CA LYS A 196 24.78 9.30 0.61
C LYS A 196 24.94 8.20 1.66
N TYR A 197 23.85 7.83 2.33
CA TYR A 197 23.86 6.73 3.30
C TYR A 197 24.14 5.38 2.64
N VAL A 198 23.48 5.06 1.53
CA VAL A 198 23.70 3.82 0.77
C VAL A 198 25.14 3.75 0.23
N ASP A 199 25.66 4.84 -0.30
CA ASP A 199 27.02 4.90 -0.83
C ASP A 199 28.07 4.74 0.29
N GLY A 200 27.82 5.34 1.46
CA GLY A 200 28.66 5.17 2.66
C GLY A 200 28.69 3.73 3.15
N THR A 201 27.52 3.09 3.24
CA THR A 201 27.41 1.66 3.64
C THR A 201 28.03 0.71 2.61
N ALA A 202 27.98 1.04 1.32
CA ALA A 202 28.64 0.25 0.27
C ALA A 202 30.17 0.24 0.41
N LYS A 203 30.78 1.37 0.82
CA LYS A 203 32.22 1.43 1.11
C LYS A 203 32.58 0.52 2.29
N LEU A 204 31.81 0.59 3.38
CA LEU A 204 31.98 -0.28 4.55
C LEU A 204 31.85 -1.77 4.18
N ALA A 205 30.86 -2.14 3.36
CA ALA A 205 30.64 -3.51 2.91
C ALA A 205 31.73 -4.07 1.98
N ASN A 206 32.35 -3.21 1.16
CA ASN A 206 33.41 -3.62 0.23
C ASN A 206 34.78 -3.78 0.93
N HIS A 207 34.96 -3.22 2.12
CA HIS A 207 36.21 -3.28 2.87
C HIS A 207 36.35 -4.51 3.78
N SER A 208 35.31 -5.34 3.95
CA SER A 208 35.45 -6.73 4.46
C SER A 208 34.10 -7.42 4.58
N PRO A 209 34.06 -8.77 4.61
CA PRO A 209 32.99 -9.49 5.29
C PRO A 209 33.11 -9.15 6.79
N ILE A 210 32.33 -8.17 7.25
CA ILE A 210 32.23 -7.82 8.67
C ILE A 210 31.78 -9.09 9.41
N GLY A 211 32.69 -9.63 10.23
CA GLY A 211 32.49 -10.87 10.99
C GLY A 211 33.39 -12.06 10.61
N THR A 212 34.24 -11.96 9.59
CA THR A 212 35.29 -12.98 9.37
C THR A 212 36.49 -12.73 10.28
N GLU A 213 37.06 -13.80 10.83
CA GLU A 213 38.27 -13.76 11.67
C GLU A 213 39.44 -13.03 10.98
N GLU A 214 39.45 -12.96 9.65
CA GLU A 214 40.40 -12.15 8.86
C GLU A 214 40.29 -10.64 9.09
N HIS A 215 39.10 -10.09 9.36
CA HIS A 215 38.95 -8.65 9.64
C HIS A 215 39.36 -8.33 11.09
N LYS A 216 39.06 -9.23 12.03
CA LYS A 216 39.60 -9.15 13.40
C LYS A 216 41.13 -9.28 13.40
N ALA A 217 41.70 -10.09 12.51
CA ALA A 217 43.15 -10.23 12.35
C ALA A 217 43.80 -9.00 11.69
N LYS A 218 43.18 -8.41 10.65
CA LYS A 218 43.68 -7.17 10.02
C LYS A 218 43.59 -5.94 10.92
N LEU A 219 42.55 -5.84 11.77
CA LEU A 219 42.44 -4.79 12.79
C LEU A 219 43.43 -4.98 13.94
N ARG A 220 43.89 -6.21 14.21
CA ARG A 220 44.96 -6.51 15.18
C ARG A 220 46.37 -6.14 14.67
N GLY A 221 46.51 -5.76 13.40
CA GLY A 221 47.79 -5.42 12.77
C GLY A 221 48.66 -6.65 12.49
N GLU A 222 49.35 -6.65 11.35
CA GLU A 222 50.52 -7.53 11.13
C GLU A 222 51.68 -6.97 11.96
N GLY A 223 51.68 -7.29 13.25
CA GLY A 223 52.73 -6.99 14.21
C GLY A 223 52.52 -7.83 15.45
N ASP A 224 53.60 -8.27 16.08
CA ASP A 224 53.54 -9.12 17.27
C ASP A 224 52.52 -8.55 18.28
N PRO A 225 51.58 -9.36 18.80
CA PRO A 225 50.51 -8.85 19.63
C PRO A 225 51.10 -8.31 20.93
N ILE A 226 51.17 -6.99 21.05
CA ILE A 226 51.25 -6.33 22.35
C ILE A 226 49.88 -6.60 23.00
N PRO A 227 49.79 -7.36 24.10
CA PRO A 227 48.52 -7.62 24.74
C PRO A 227 48.11 -6.35 25.49
N ILE A 228 47.47 -5.41 24.77
CA ILE A 228 46.72 -4.33 25.40
C ILE A 228 45.34 -4.91 25.70
N ASP A 229 45.28 -5.78 26.71
CA ASP A 229 44.04 -6.35 27.22
C ASP A 229 43.37 -5.31 28.15
N LEU A 230 43.02 -4.16 27.56
CA LEU A 230 42.23 -3.11 28.21
C LEU A 230 40.77 -3.36 27.85
N PRO A 231 39.91 -3.75 28.81
CA PRO A 231 38.50 -4.03 28.57
C PRO A 231 37.75 -2.89 27.85
N GLU A 232 38.13 -1.63 28.12
CA GLU A 232 37.54 -0.44 27.50
C GLU A 232 37.83 -0.30 26.00
N PHE A 233 39.00 -0.74 25.53
CA PHE A 233 39.36 -0.70 24.11
C PHE A 233 38.64 -1.79 23.32
N ASN A 234 38.54 -2.99 23.89
CA ASN A 234 37.78 -4.10 23.30
C ASN A 234 36.28 -3.76 23.25
N GLU A 235 35.71 -3.16 24.30
CA GLU A 235 34.32 -2.70 24.31
C GLU A 235 34.05 -1.62 23.24
N TYR A 236 34.99 -0.70 23.02
CA TYR A 236 34.88 0.30 21.96
C TYR A 236 34.93 -0.35 20.56
N GLN A 237 35.80 -1.34 20.37
CA GLN A 237 35.92 -2.05 19.09
C GLN A 237 34.69 -2.91 18.80
N ASP A 238 34.12 -3.56 19.81
CA ASP A 238 32.86 -4.31 19.69
C ASP A 238 31.68 -3.37 19.36
N LYS A 239 31.60 -2.19 19.99
CA LYS A 239 30.59 -1.17 19.64
C LYS A 239 30.71 -0.69 18.20
N LEU A 240 31.93 -0.50 17.68
CA LEU A 240 32.13 -0.13 16.27
C LEU A 240 31.66 -1.22 15.30
N VAL A 241 31.89 -2.50 15.64
CA VAL A 241 31.43 -3.64 14.85
C VAL A 241 29.90 -3.74 14.89
N ASP A 242 29.29 -3.56 16.07
CA ASP A 242 27.83 -3.58 16.24
C ASP A 242 27.16 -2.41 15.51
N ASP A 243 27.73 -1.21 15.55
CA ASP A 243 27.26 -0.06 14.80
C ASP A 243 27.36 -0.29 13.30
N ALA A 244 28.49 -0.84 12.82
CA ALA A 244 28.67 -1.17 11.41
C ALA A 244 27.66 -2.24 10.94
N LYS A 245 27.40 -3.26 11.77
CA LYS A 245 26.38 -4.28 11.51
C LYS A 245 24.99 -3.69 11.46
N ALA A 246 24.63 -2.84 12.43
CA ALA A 246 23.33 -2.17 12.47
C ALA A 246 23.11 -1.21 11.29
N LEU A 247 24.18 -0.66 10.70
CA LEU A 247 24.09 0.11 9.45
C LEU A 247 23.86 -0.80 8.23
N LEU A 248 24.56 -1.93 8.16
CA LEU A 248 24.40 -2.88 7.05
C LEU A 248 23.02 -3.55 7.05
N ASP A 249 22.50 -3.92 8.23
CA ASP A 249 21.20 -4.59 8.37
C ASP A 249 20.05 -3.70 7.86
N ARG A 250 20.17 -2.37 7.99
CA ARG A 250 19.15 -1.41 7.53
C ARG A 250 19.27 -1.06 6.05
N ARG A 251 20.45 -1.27 5.46
CA ARG A 251 20.76 -0.89 4.08
C ARG A 251 19.72 -1.36 3.06
N PRO A 252 19.20 -2.61 3.08
CA PRO A 252 18.22 -3.06 2.10
C PRO A 252 16.92 -2.26 2.14
N SER A 253 16.38 -1.95 3.33
CA SER A 253 15.16 -1.16 3.45
C SER A 253 15.36 0.30 3.05
N VAL A 254 16.53 0.88 3.34
CA VAL A 254 16.88 2.23 2.88
C VAL A 254 17.00 2.27 1.36
N LEU A 255 17.66 1.27 0.77
CA LEU A 255 17.83 1.14 -0.68
C LEU A 255 16.48 0.94 -1.39
N ARG A 256 15.60 0.11 -0.83
CA ARG A 256 14.23 -0.08 -1.34
C ARG A 256 13.47 1.23 -1.40
N LYS A 257 13.52 2.05 -0.33
CA LYS A 257 12.91 3.39 -0.34
C LYS A 257 13.56 4.32 -1.34
N LEU A 258 14.88 4.25 -1.52
CA LEU A 258 15.59 5.05 -2.52
C LEU A 258 15.09 4.75 -3.94
N VAL A 259 14.97 3.45 -4.31
CA VAL A 259 14.39 3.04 -5.59
C VAL A 259 12.96 3.56 -5.75
N GLY A 260 12.14 3.43 -4.70
CA GLY A 260 10.78 3.96 -4.70
C GLY A 260 10.70 5.48 -4.87
N ILE A 261 11.65 6.24 -4.29
CA ILE A 261 11.74 7.70 -4.47
C ILE A 261 12.13 8.04 -5.92
N GLU A 262 13.05 7.31 -6.54
CA GLU A 262 13.43 7.52 -7.94
C GLU A 262 12.24 7.30 -8.88
N LEU A 263 11.48 6.22 -8.70
CA LEU A 263 10.26 5.98 -9.47
C LEU A 263 9.23 7.08 -9.25
N LYS A 264 9.05 7.52 -8.00
CA LYS A 264 8.08 8.58 -7.72
C LYS A 264 8.50 9.93 -8.31
N LEU A 265 9.80 10.25 -8.29
CA LEU A 265 10.31 11.45 -8.96
C LEU A 265 10.09 11.36 -10.47
N ALA A 266 10.29 10.21 -11.11
CA ALA A 266 10.01 10.02 -12.53
C ALA A 266 8.53 10.29 -12.88
N ASP A 267 7.59 9.79 -12.06
CA ASP A 267 6.15 10.06 -12.19
C ASP A 267 5.84 11.56 -12.02
N LEU A 268 6.37 12.20 -10.96
CA LEU A 268 6.15 13.62 -10.72
C LEU A 268 6.75 14.52 -11.82
N TYR A 269 7.93 14.19 -12.33
CA TYR A 269 8.54 14.93 -13.44
C TYR A 269 7.72 14.77 -14.73
N SER A 270 7.13 13.60 -14.98
CA SER A 270 6.25 13.35 -16.13
C SER A 270 4.96 14.17 -16.06
N ASN A 271 4.40 14.32 -14.86
CA ASN A 271 3.14 15.05 -14.63
C ASN A 271 3.33 16.54 -14.31
N SER A 272 4.57 17.01 -14.20
CA SER A 272 4.87 18.41 -13.91
C SER A 272 4.51 19.33 -15.08
N ARG A 273 4.24 20.61 -14.79
CA ARG A 273 3.87 21.60 -15.82
C ARG A 273 4.98 21.79 -16.87
N THR A 274 6.23 21.57 -16.46
CA THR A 274 7.41 21.56 -17.33
C THR A 274 7.93 20.13 -17.41
N ALA A 275 7.16 19.25 -18.04
CA ALA A 275 7.54 17.85 -18.22
C ALA A 275 8.99 17.77 -18.77
N ASP A 276 9.88 17.18 -17.98
CA ASP A 276 11.31 17.09 -18.27
C ASP A 276 11.68 15.62 -18.49
N GLU A 277 11.49 15.15 -19.71
CA GLU A 277 11.74 13.75 -20.09
C GLU A 277 13.16 13.28 -19.75
N LYS A 278 14.15 14.19 -19.77
CA LYS A 278 15.53 13.85 -19.42
C LYS A 278 15.66 13.52 -17.94
N LYS A 279 14.98 14.27 -17.07
CA LYS A 279 14.95 13.97 -15.62
C LYS A 279 14.17 12.68 -15.35
N VAL A 280 13.09 12.42 -16.09
CA VAL A 280 12.36 11.15 -16.03
C VAL A 280 13.30 9.99 -16.37
N GLU A 281 14.01 10.07 -17.49
CA GLU A 281 15.00 9.06 -17.93
C GLU A 281 16.05 8.83 -16.85
N ALA A 282 16.64 9.92 -16.34
CA ALA A 282 17.69 9.86 -15.35
C ALA A 282 17.24 9.18 -14.03
N CYS A 283 16.01 9.45 -13.58
CA CYS A 283 15.46 8.83 -12.37
C CYS A 283 15.20 7.33 -12.60
N LEU A 284 14.58 6.95 -13.72
CA LEU A 284 14.31 5.55 -14.05
C LEU A 284 15.60 4.73 -14.23
N VAL A 285 16.59 5.30 -14.93
CA VAL A 285 17.94 4.70 -15.08
C VAL A 285 18.60 4.52 -13.71
N SER A 286 18.57 5.54 -12.85
CA SER A 286 19.11 5.45 -11.48
C SER A 286 18.43 4.31 -10.68
N GLY A 287 17.09 4.20 -10.76
CA GLY A 287 16.33 3.13 -10.12
C GLY A 287 16.75 1.73 -10.61
N VAL A 288 16.82 1.53 -11.93
CA VAL A 288 17.26 0.27 -12.55
C VAL A 288 18.70 -0.07 -12.14
N GLU A 289 19.62 0.89 -12.18
CA GLU A 289 21.01 0.69 -11.78
C GLU A 289 21.13 0.24 -10.32
N LEU A 290 20.38 0.86 -9.41
CA LEU A 290 20.38 0.49 -7.99
C LEU A 290 19.91 -0.96 -7.80
N CYS A 291 18.85 -1.36 -8.51
CA CYS A 291 18.38 -2.75 -8.52
C CYS A 291 19.46 -3.70 -9.04
N LEU A 292 20.04 -3.44 -10.22
CA LEU A 292 21.04 -4.32 -10.82
C LEU A 292 22.32 -4.44 -9.96
N LYS A 293 22.78 -3.32 -9.39
CA LYS A 293 23.93 -3.31 -8.47
C LYS A 293 23.66 -4.14 -7.23
N GLU A 294 22.47 -4.04 -6.64
CA GLU A 294 22.10 -4.83 -5.47
C GLU A 294 21.88 -6.30 -5.77
N MET A 295 21.26 -6.62 -6.91
CA MET A 295 21.12 -8.00 -7.40
C MET A 295 22.48 -8.67 -7.58
N HIS A 296 23.41 -7.97 -8.23
CA HIS A 296 24.78 -8.48 -8.42
C HIS A 296 25.51 -8.64 -7.08
N ARG A 297 25.36 -7.68 -6.16
CA ARG A 297 25.91 -7.77 -4.80
C ARG A 297 25.37 -9.01 -4.09
N ARG A 298 24.06 -9.21 -4.07
CA ARG A 298 23.40 -10.36 -3.43
C ARG A 298 23.86 -11.68 -4.01
N GLN A 299 23.91 -11.77 -5.34
CA GLN A 299 24.44 -12.95 -6.05
C GLN A 299 25.89 -13.26 -5.64
N LYS A 300 26.76 -12.24 -5.57
CA LYS A 300 28.17 -12.39 -5.14
C LYS A 300 28.30 -12.94 -3.72
N PHE A 301 27.37 -12.59 -2.83
CA PHE A 301 27.34 -13.09 -1.44
C PHE A 301 26.49 -14.35 -1.25
N GLY A 302 26.00 -14.98 -2.33
CA GLY A 302 25.13 -16.16 -2.24
C GLY A 302 23.76 -15.88 -1.60
N LEU A 303 23.35 -14.61 -1.55
CA LEU A 303 22.04 -14.20 -1.05
C LEU A 303 20.98 -14.28 -2.16
N PRO A 304 19.71 -14.52 -1.81
CA PRO A 304 18.60 -14.41 -2.76
C PRO A 304 18.60 -13.05 -3.48
N VAL A 305 18.47 -13.10 -4.80
CA VAL A 305 18.52 -11.92 -5.68
C VAL A 305 17.34 -10.98 -5.40
N GLY A 306 16.14 -11.56 -5.21
CA GLY A 306 14.97 -10.87 -4.68
C GLY A 306 14.89 -11.02 -3.16
N GLY A 307 14.13 -10.14 -2.54
CA GLY A 307 13.85 -10.15 -1.11
C GLY A 307 12.36 -10.20 -0.80
N SER A 308 12.01 -9.94 0.45
CA SER A 308 10.66 -9.64 0.88
C SER A 308 10.70 -8.45 1.83
N PRO A 309 9.86 -7.42 1.60
CA PRO A 309 9.80 -6.23 2.46
C PRO A 309 9.64 -6.54 3.95
N ASP A 310 8.99 -7.66 4.29
CA ASP A 310 8.68 -8.03 5.67
C ASP A 310 9.81 -8.80 6.36
N SER A 311 10.69 -9.49 5.62
CA SER A 311 11.76 -10.31 6.20
C SER A 311 13.14 -9.69 6.03
N ASP A 312 13.53 -9.28 4.82
CA ASP A 312 14.87 -8.79 4.52
C ASP A 312 14.90 -7.30 4.13
N GLY A 313 13.72 -6.66 4.10
CA GLY A 313 13.54 -5.24 3.80
C GLY A 313 13.83 -4.85 2.34
N TRP A 314 14.15 -5.81 1.48
CA TRP A 314 14.50 -5.58 0.08
C TRP A 314 13.32 -5.76 -0.86
N LEU A 315 13.54 -5.39 -2.12
CA LEU A 315 12.58 -5.54 -3.20
C LEU A 315 12.43 -7.01 -3.59
N GLY A 316 11.19 -7.45 -3.74
CA GLY A 316 10.86 -8.73 -4.37
C GLY A 316 11.18 -8.74 -5.86
N LEU A 317 11.22 -9.93 -6.47
CA LEU A 317 11.49 -10.07 -7.91
C LEU A 317 10.45 -9.35 -8.77
N THR A 318 9.17 -9.45 -8.39
CA THR A 318 8.09 -8.66 -9.00
C THR A 318 8.38 -7.15 -8.95
N GLU A 319 8.79 -6.61 -7.80
CA GLU A 319 9.00 -5.15 -7.65
C GLU A 319 10.20 -4.68 -8.49
N ILE A 320 11.25 -5.50 -8.59
CA ILE A 320 12.39 -5.24 -9.50
C ILE A 320 11.92 -5.28 -10.96
N ALA A 321 11.07 -6.23 -11.32
CA ALA A 321 10.51 -6.32 -12.68
C ALA A 321 9.69 -5.09 -13.05
N VAL A 322 8.94 -4.51 -12.10
CA VAL A 322 8.22 -3.23 -12.30
C VAL A 322 9.21 -2.10 -12.61
N VAL A 323 10.29 -1.97 -11.84
CA VAL A 323 11.32 -0.92 -12.09
C VAL A 323 11.90 -1.03 -13.50
N LEU A 324 12.17 -2.26 -13.97
CA LEU A 324 12.67 -2.51 -15.34
C LEU A 324 11.61 -2.22 -16.40
N ARG A 325 10.36 -2.63 -16.15
CA ARG A 325 9.22 -2.39 -17.04
C ARG A 325 9.02 -0.89 -17.26
N GLU A 326 9.02 -0.08 -16.21
CA GLU A 326 8.83 1.38 -16.32
C GLU A 326 9.88 2.05 -17.22
N LEU A 327 11.16 1.68 -17.08
CA LEU A 327 12.21 2.18 -17.99
C LEU A 327 12.02 1.64 -19.42
N GLY A 328 11.59 0.38 -19.56
CA GLY A 328 11.24 -0.22 -20.85
C GLY A 328 10.13 0.54 -21.57
N THR A 329 9.05 0.87 -20.85
CA THR A 329 7.92 1.64 -21.36
C THR A 329 8.31 3.06 -21.73
N MET A 330 9.21 3.67 -20.97
CA MET A 330 9.76 4.98 -21.30
C MET A 330 10.56 4.94 -22.61
N TYR A 331 11.40 3.92 -22.81
CA TYR A 331 12.14 3.74 -24.06
C TYR A 331 11.26 3.34 -25.26
N ASP A 332 10.20 2.57 -25.03
CA ASP A 332 9.19 2.25 -26.05
C ASP A 332 8.51 3.53 -26.57
N LYS A 333 8.07 4.41 -25.66
CA LYS A 333 7.50 5.74 -26.01
C LYS A 333 8.47 6.65 -26.77
N GLN A 334 9.78 6.44 -26.61
CA GLN A 334 10.83 7.19 -27.30
C GLN A 334 11.31 6.52 -28.60
N ASP A 335 10.63 5.47 -29.08
CA ASP A 335 11.03 4.64 -30.21
C ASP A 335 12.43 3.99 -30.06
N LYS A 336 12.97 3.92 -28.84
CA LYS A 336 14.27 3.31 -28.49
C LYS A 336 14.10 1.80 -28.23
N TYR A 337 13.48 1.09 -29.16
CA TYR A 337 13.11 -0.33 -29.01
C TYR A 337 14.27 -1.27 -28.67
N ALA A 338 15.48 -0.97 -29.17
CA ALA A 338 16.68 -1.74 -28.86
C ALA A 338 17.08 -1.69 -27.37
N LEU A 339 16.68 -0.63 -26.66
CA LEU A 339 16.88 -0.49 -25.22
C LEU A 339 15.69 -1.04 -24.42
N ALA A 340 14.46 -0.91 -24.94
CA ALA A 340 13.25 -1.39 -24.28
C ALA A 340 13.17 -2.92 -24.19
N LEU A 341 13.41 -3.61 -25.31
CA LEU A 341 13.27 -5.07 -25.39
C LEU A 341 14.05 -5.85 -24.32
N PRO A 342 15.36 -5.61 -24.09
CA PRO A 342 16.09 -6.35 -23.05
C PRO A 342 15.56 -6.08 -21.63
N LEU A 343 14.99 -4.89 -21.37
CA LEU A 343 14.39 -4.56 -20.07
C LEU A 343 13.11 -5.37 -19.85
N TYR A 344 12.23 -5.43 -20.86
CA TYR A 344 11.01 -6.25 -20.79
C TYR A 344 11.32 -7.75 -20.68
N LEU A 345 12.26 -8.27 -21.47
CA LEU A 345 12.65 -9.68 -21.37
C LEU A 345 13.23 -10.00 -20.00
N ARG A 346 14.09 -9.12 -19.46
CA ARG A 346 14.65 -9.32 -18.12
C ARG A 346 13.56 -9.27 -17.04
N ALA A 347 12.61 -8.34 -17.14
CA ALA A 347 11.47 -8.28 -16.23
C ALA A 347 10.63 -9.56 -16.31
N LEU A 348 10.46 -10.14 -17.50
CA LEU A 348 9.65 -11.34 -17.72
C LEU A 348 10.30 -12.57 -17.08
N ASP A 349 11.61 -12.68 -17.19
CA ASP A 349 12.37 -13.74 -16.52
C ASP A 349 12.22 -13.64 -15.00
N LEU A 350 12.29 -12.43 -14.43
CA LEU A 350 12.13 -12.24 -12.98
C LEU A 350 10.73 -12.62 -12.51
N ILE A 351 9.69 -12.23 -13.25
CA ILE A 351 8.30 -12.59 -12.93
C ILE A 351 8.12 -14.11 -13.01
N ARG A 352 8.60 -14.78 -14.07
CA ARG A 352 8.48 -16.24 -14.21
C ARG A 352 9.18 -16.99 -13.08
N VAL A 353 10.34 -16.51 -12.63
CA VAL A 353 11.04 -17.09 -11.48
C VAL A 353 10.25 -16.92 -10.19
N ASP A 354 9.59 -15.77 -9.99
CA ASP A 354 8.75 -15.47 -8.81
C ASP A 354 7.46 -16.30 -8.80
N GLU A 355 6.84 -16.49 -9.96
CA GLU A 355 5.55 -17.17 -10.12
C GLU A 355 5.67 -18.71 -10.18
N GLY A 356 6.80 -19.24 -10.65
CA GLY A 356 6.99 -20.66 -10.88
C GLY A 356 5.97 -21.21 -11.88
N ASP A 357 5.22 -22.25 -11.48
CA ASP A 357 4.22 -22.90 -12.34
C ASP A 357 2.85 -22.21 -12.36
N ASN A 358 2.68 -21.13 -11.59
CA ASN A 358 1.39 -20.44 -11.42
C ASN A 358 1.45 -19.03 -12.01
N PRO A 359 1.22 -18.88 -13.34
CA PRO A 359 1.31 -17.57 -13.98
C PRO A 359 0.28 -16.59 -13.40
N THR A 360 0.66 -15.31 -13.30
CA THR A 360 -0.25 -14.24 -12.88
C THR A 360 -0.47 -13.20 -13.97
N CYS A 361 -1.38 -12.25 -13.70
CA CYS A 361 -1.71 -11.16 -14.61
C CYS A 361 -0.50 -10.30 -14.98
N LYS A 362 0.52 -10.24 -14.11
CA LYS A 362 1.77 -9.50 -14.37
C LYS A 362 2.55 -10.08 -15.54
N GLN A 363 2.62 -11.41 -15.64
CA GLN A 363 3.23 -12.08 -16.79
C GLN A 363 2.47 -11.74 -18.07
N VAL A 364 1.13 -11.77 -18.04
CA VAL A 364 0.29 -11.41 -19.20
C VAL A 364 0.56 -9.97 -19.64
N SER A 365 0.61 -9.04 -18.68
CA SER A 365 0.84 -7.62 -18.94
C SER A 365 2.17 -7.39 -19.65
N LEU A 366 3.23 -8.05 -19.20
CA LEU A 366 4.54 -7.90 -19.81
C LEU A 366 4.65 -8.57 -21.19
N LEU A 367 3.95 -9.68 -21.41
CA LEU A 367 3.84 -10.29 -22.75
C LEU A 367 3.11 -9.35 -23.72
N ALA A 368 2.06 -8.67 -23.24
CA ALA A 368 1.32 -7.68 -24.02
C ALA A 368 2.17 -6.43 -24.33
N ASP A 369 2.99 -5.96 -23.39
CA ASP A 369 3.94 -4.86 -23.62
C ASP A 369 4.96 -5.21 -24.70
N ILE A 370 5.56 -6.42 -24.65
CA ILE A 370 6.52 -6.89 -25.67
C ILE A 370 5.82 -6.95 -27.04
N SER A 371 4.62 -7.51 -27.10
CA SER A 371 3.80 -7.56 -28.31
C SER A 371 3.54 -6.17 -28.89
N THR A 372 3.14 -5.22 -28.04
CA THR A 372 2.81 -3.84 -28.43
C THR A 372 4.05 -3.13 -28.97
N MET A 373 5.15 -3.18 -28.23
CA MET A 373 6.45 -2.65 -28.64
C MET A 373 6.88 -3.22 -30.00
N MET A 374 6.77 -4.54 -30.20
CA MET A 374 7.12 -5.15 -31.47
C MET A 374 6.19 -4.73 -32.61
N THR A 375 4.91 -4.53 -32.32
CA THR A 375 3.93 -4.00 -33.28
C THR A 375 4.30 -2.57 -33.70
N HIS A 376 4.75 -1.72 -32.77
CA HIS A 376 5.26 -0.39 -33.09
C HIS A 376 6.50 -0.45 -33.99
N MET A 377 7.43 -1.39 -33.74
CA MET A 377 8.60 -1.58 -34.62
C MET A 377 8.23 -1.92 -36.07
N VAL A 378 7.08 -2.57 -36.30
CA VAL A 378 6.60 -2.89 -37.65
C VAL A 378 6.05 -1.65 -38.37
N HIS A 379 5.56 -0.66 -37.63
CA HIS A 379 5.06 0.59 -38.19
C HIS A 379 6.17 1.55 -38.62
N LEU A 380 7.40 1.36 -38.15
CA LEU A 380 8.52 2.22 -38.53
C LEU A 380 8.86 2.09 -40.02
N PRO A 381 8.98 3.22 -40.77
CA PRO A 381 9.46 3.20 -42.14
C PRO A 381 10.87 2.60 -42.21
N ARG A 382 11.05 1.49 -42.93
CA ARG A 382 12.36 0.88 -43.15
C ARG A 382 12.62 0.73 -44.65
N GLU A 383 13.59 1.49 -45.16
CA GLU A 383 14.06 1.33 -46.52
C GLU A 383 14.76 -0.04 -46.70
N GLY A 384 14.28 -0.83 -47.67
CA GLY A 384 15.01 -2.00 -48.18
C GLY A 384 15.04 -3.28 -47.31
N LYS A 385 14.26 -3.40 -46.23
CA LYS A 385 14.30 -4.57 -45.31
C LYS A 385 12.94 -5.28 -45.12
N GLN A 386 12.19 -5.50 -46.22
CA GLN A 386 10.88 -6.16 -46.20
C GLN A 386 10.85 -7.56 -45.54
N PRO A 387 11.83 -8.47 -45.76
CA PRO A 387 11.80 -9.80 -45.14
C PRO A 387 11.92 -9.77 -43.60
N GLN A 388 12.74 -8.84 -43.09
CA GLN A 388 12.92 -8.65 -41.64
C GLN A 388 11.66 -8.05 -41.00
N LEU A 389 10.89 -7.27 -41.75
CA LEU A 389 9.62 -6.71 -41.29
C LEU A 389 8.55 -7.78 -41.12
N ALA A 390 8.42 -8.69 -42.08
CA ALA A 390 7.52 -9.84 -42.00
C ALA A 390 7.86 -10.74 -40.80
N GLN A 391 9.14 -11.06 -40.62
CA GLN A 391 9.61 -11.84 -39.47
C GLN A 391 9.31 -11.14 -38.13
N THR A 392 9.48 -9.81 -38.08
CA THR A 392 9.16 -9.03 -36.88
C THR A 392 7.66 -9.07 -36.58
N ALA A 393 6.81 -8.93 -37.60
CA ALA A 393 5.36 -9.01 -37.46
C ALA A 393 4.89 -10.41 -37.01
N ASP A 394 5.48 -11.48 -37.53
CA ASP A 394 5.19 -12.84 -37.11
C ASP A 394 5.62 -13.09 -35.66
N THR A 395 6.77 -12.56 -35.26
CA THR A 395 7.25 -12.64 -33.88
C THR A 395 6.32 -11.86 -32.94
N ALA A 396 5.90 -10.64 -33.33
CA ALA A 396 4.94 -9.83 -32.57
C ALA A 396 3.63 -10.60 -32.37
N ARG A 397 3.10 -11.23 -33.44
CA ARG A 397 1.90 -12.07 -33.40
C ARG A 397 2.05 -13.22 -32.40
N GLN A 398 3.20 -13.89 -32.37
CA GLN A 398 3.46 -14.96 -31.41
C GLN A 398 3.43 -14.47 -29.95
N TRP A 399 3.98 -13.29 -29.67
CA TRP A 399 3.89 -12.68 -28.33
C TRP A 399 2.45 -12.35 -27.94
N SER A 400 1.65 -11.78 -28.86
CA SER A 400 0.23 -11.48 -28.57
C SER A 400 -0.55 -12.76 -28.29
N LEU A 401 -0.37 -13.80 -29.12
CA LEU A 401 -1.01 -15.10 -28.91
C LEU A 401 -0.57 -15.72 -27.59
N LYS A 402 0.71 -15.59 -27.22
CA LYS A 402 1.19 -16.10 -25.94
C LYS A 402 0.59 -15.35 -24.75
N ALA A 403 0.41 -14.03 -24.85
CA ALA A 403 -0.27 -13.25 -23.82
C ALA A 403 -1.71 -13.76 -23.60
N ILE A 404 -2.46 -13.98 -24.69
CA ILE A 404 -3.83 -14.49 -24.65
C ILE A 404 -3.89 -15.92 -24.09
N GLU A 405 -2.96 -16.79 -24.50
CA GLU A 405 -2.86 -18.17 -24.01
C GLU A 405 -2.63 -18.19 -22.49
N VAL A 406 -1.65 -17.40 -22.00
CA VAL A 406 -1.35 -17.31 -20.56
C VAL A 406 -2.53 -16.71 -19.82
N ALA A 407 -3.18 -15.67 -20.36
CA ALA A 407 -4.38 -15.10 -19.78
C ALA A 407 -5.52 -16.13 -19.66
N GLY A 408 -5.70 -17.00 -20.66
CA GLY A 408 -6.71 -18.06 -20.64
C GLY A 408 -6.44 -19.16 -19.61
N ALA A 409 -5.17 -19.38 -19.23
CA ALA A 409 -4.78 -20.36 -18.22
C ALA A 409 -4.97 -19.86 -16.77
N ILE A 410 -5.11 -18.55 -16.56
CA ILE A 410 -5.27 -17.96 -15.23
C ILE A 410 -6.69 -18.18 -14.70
N LYS A 411 -6.79 -18.80 -13.52
CA LYS A 411 -8.07 -19.09 -12.86
C LYS A 411 -8.81 -17.80 -12.48
N PRO A 412 -10.17 -17.76 -12.58
CA PRO A 412 -10.96 -16.57 -12.24
C PRO A 412 -10.71 -16.02 -10.82
N ALA A 413 -10.37 -16.87 -9.85
CA ALA A 413 -10.12 -16.44 -8.47
C ALA A 413 -8.89 -15.55 -8.29
N VAL A 414 -7.91 -15.62 -9.20
CA VAL A 414 -6.67 -14.82 -9.19
C VAL A 414 -6.65 -13.83 -10.36
N ARG A 415 -7.67 -13.87 -11.23
CA ARG A 415 -7.76 -12.99 -12.39
C ARG A 415 -8.18 -11.59 -11.93
N GLU A 416 -7.27 -10.64 -12.08
CA GLU A 416 -7.51 -9.23 -11.82
C GLU A 416 -7.79 -8.48 -13.13
N LYS A 417 -8.36 -7.28 -13.00
CA LYS A 417 -8.68 -6.36 -14.11
C LYS A 417 -7.50 -6.19 -15.08
N GLU A 418 -6.29 -6.07 -14.55
CA GLU A 418 -5.04 -5.91 -15.31
C GLU A 418 -4.85 -7.02 -16.37
N CYS A 419 -5.31 -8.25 -16.09
CA CYS A 419 -5.24 -9.36 -17.04
C CYS A 419 -6.11 -9.14 -18.26
N ASP A 420 -7.32 -8.63 -18.04
CA ASP A 420 -8.31 -8.39 -19.10
C ASP A 420 -7.91 -7.18 -19.94
N GLU A 421 -7.39 -6.13 -19.30
CA GLU A 421 -6.81 -4.97 -19.99
C GLU A 421 -5.64 -5.39 -20.89
N SER A 422 -4.72 -6.20 -20.36
CA SER A 422 -3.56 -6.70 -21.10
C SER A 422 -3.98 -7.67 -22.24
N CYS A 423 -5.02 -8.47 -22.02
CA CYS A 423 -5.60 -9.33 -23.05
C CYS A 423 -6.21 -8.49 -24.19
N ALA A 424 -6.93 -7.42 -23.85
CA ALA A 424 -7.47 -6.49 -24.84
C ALA A 424 -6.35 -5.82 -25.66
N MET A 425 -5.25 -5.39 -25.03
CA MET A 425 -4.08 -4.86 -25.73
C MET A 425 -3.43 -5.87 -26.68
N ALA A 426 -3.36 -7.15 -26.29
CA ALA A 426 -2.86 -8.22 -27.15
C ALA A 426 -3.77 -8.44 -28.38
N HIS A 427 -5.09 -8.42 -28.19
CA HIS A 427 -6.05 -8.46 -29.30
C HIS A 427 -5.91 -7.24 -30.22
N PHE A 428 -5.74 -6.04 -29.66
CA PHE A 428 -5.52 -4.82 -30.44
C PHE A 428 -4.25 -4.93 -31.31
N SER A 429 -3.15 -5.45 -30.73
CA SER A 429 -1.91 -5.72 -31.47
C SER A 429 -2.12 -6.69 -32.63
N LEU A 430 -2.89 -7.77 -32.42
CA LEU A 430 -3.25 -8.70 -33.50
C LEU A 430 -4.07 -8.04 -34.60
N GLY A 431 -5.00 -7.15 -34.24
CA GLY A 431 -5.76 -6.34 -35.19
C GLY A 431 -4.86 -5.48 -36.07
N GLU A 432 -3.91 -4.76 -35.46
CA GLU A 432 -2.93 -3.94 -36.20
C GLU A 432 -2.07 -4.78 -37.14
N LEU A 433 -1.55 -5.91 -36.66
CA LEU A 433 -0.73 -6.80 -37.47
C LEU A 433 -1.54 -7.39 -38.64
N ALA A 434 -2.79 -7.81 -38.42
CA ALA A 434 -3.67 -8.30 -39.47
C ALA A 434 -3.98 -7.21 -40.51
N ARG A 435 -4.23 -5.97 -40.05
CA ARG A 435 -4.45 -4.80 -40.92
C ARG A 435 -3.22 -4.52 -41.81
N LEU A 436 -2.02 -4.57 -41.24
CA LEU A 436 -0.76 -4.40 -41.99
C LEU A 436 -0.53 -5.52 -43.02
N GLN A 437 -1.02 -6.73 -42.75
CA GLN A 437 -1.00 -7.86 -43.69
C GLN A 437 -2.11 -7.81 -44.75
N GLY A 438 -3.00 -6.82 -44.72
CA GLY A 438 -4.15 -6.70 -45.62
C GLY A 438 -5.32 -7.63 -45.30
N LYS A 439 -5.28 -8.35 -44.17
CA LYS A 439 -6.32 -9.27 -43.71
C LYS A 439 -7.39 -8.50 -42.93
N LEU A 440 -8.17 -7.70 -43.64
CA LEU A 440 -9.10 -6.74 -43.02
C LEU A 440 -10.23 -7.39 -42.22
N ASP A 441 -10.71 -8.57 -42.64
CA ASP A 441 -11.76 -9.28 -41.91
C ASP A 441 -11.25 -9.83 -40.56
N GLU A 442 -10.06 -10.45 -40.57
CA GLU A 442 -9.38 -10.91 -39.34
C GLU A 442 -9.11 -9.73 -38.39
N ALA A 443 -8.65 -8.59 -38.94
CA ALA A 443 -8.44 -7.37 -38.16
C ALA A 443 -9.74 -6.88 -37.50
N ARG A 444 -10.86 -6.87 -38.26
CA ARG A 444 -12.17 -6.45 -37.75
C ARG A 444 -12.64 -7.32 -36.59
N GLU A 445 -12.43 -8.63 -36.65
CA GLU A 445 -12.76 -9.53 -35.53
C GLU A 445 -11.95 -9.18 -34.28
N TYR A 446 -10.64 -8.98 -34.42
CA TYR A 446 -9.78 -8.62 -33.30
C TYR A 446 -10.15 -7.28 -32.65
N TYR A 447 -10.48 -6.24 -33.43
CA TYR A 447 -10.91 -4.96 -32.86
C TYR A 447 -12.27 -5.05 -32.18
N LYS A 448 -13.21 -5.86 -32.70
CA LYS A 448 -14.50 -6.12 -32.03
C LYS A 448 -14.30 -6.79 -30.67
N THR A 449 -13.42 -7.80 -30.60
CA THR A 449 -13.05 -8.44 -29.34
C THR A 449 -12.41 -7.45 -28.38
N THR A 450 -11.47 -6.64 -28.87
CA THR A 450 -10.82 -5.59 -28.07
C THR A 450 -11.84 -4.64 -27.45
N LYS A 451 -12.75 -4.09 -28.26
CA LYS A 451 -13.83 -3.20 -27.80
C LYS A 451 -14.67 -3.86 -26.71
N SER A 452 -15.11 -5.10 -26.91
CA SER A 452 -15.95 -5.82 -25.94
C SER A 452 -15.24 -6.02 -24.60
N ILE A 453 -13.93 -6.30 -24.60
CA ILE A 453 -13.15 -6.47 -23.37
C ILE A 453 -12.92 -5.10 -22.71
N ALA A 454 -12.56 -4.07 -23.50
CA ALA A 454 -12.35 -2.72 -22.99
C ALA A 454 -13.61 -2.14 -22.32
N GLN A 455 -14.78 -2.34 -22.92
CA GLN A 455 -16.08 -1.92 -22.36
C GLN A 455 -16.41 -2.62 -21.04
N SER A 456 -16.16 -3.93 -20.95
CA SER A 456 -16.45 -4.69 -19.71
C SER A 456 -15.48 -4.35 -18.57
N ASN A 457 -14.36 -3.71 -18.88
CA ASN A 457 -13.33 -3.32 -17.92
C ASN A 457 -13.15 -1.79 -17.81
N ASP A 458 -14.10 -0.98 -18.30
CA ASP A 458 -14.03 0.49 -18.22
C ASP A 458 -12.69 1.10 -18.73
N VAL A 459 -12.15 0.58 -19.83
CA VAL A 459 -10.89 1.05 -20.46
C VAL A 459 -11.21 1.98 -21.63
N ALA A 460 -11.67 3.19 -21.34
CA ALA A 460 -12.19 4.11 -22.34
C ALA A 460 -11.21 4.40 -23.50
N VAL A 461 -9.91 4.56 -23.21
CA VAL A 461 -8.89 4.86 -24.22
C VAL A 461 -8.77 3.74 -25.26
N LEU A 462 -8.82 2.49 -24.82
CA LEU A 462 -8.69 1.33 -25.70
C LEU A 462 -9.98 1.05 -26.47
N GLU A 463 -11.14 1.31 -25.84
CA GLU A 463 -12.45 1.28 -26.49
C GLU A 463 -12.52 2.29 -27.63
N GLU A 464 -12.19 3.56 -27.37
CA GLU A 464 -12.20 4.64 -28.37
C GLU A 464 -11.26 4.33 -29.53
N ALA A 465 -10.04 3.86 -29.23
CA ALA A 465 -9.08 3.48 -30.26
C ALA A 465 -9.59 2.34 -31.16
N ALA A 466 -10.24 1.31 -30.59
CA ALA A 466 -10.82 0.21 -31.35
C ALA A 466 -12.00 0.68 -32.22
N ASP A 467 -12.85 1.56 -31.68
CA ASP A 467 -14.00 2.13 -32.39
C ASP A 467 -13.62 2.98 -33.59
N ASP A 468 -12.62 3.85 -33.41
CA ASP A 468 -12.09 4.68 -34.48
C ASP A 468 -11.58 3.84 -35.66
N ILE A 469 -10.93 2.72 -35.38
CA ILE A 469 -10.40 1.83 -36.42
C ILE A 469 -11.53 1.04 -37.09
N LEU A 470 -12.49 0.52 -36.31
CA LEU A 470 -13.65 -0.19 -36.85
C LEU A 470 -14.44 0.69 -37.82
N ALA A 471 -14.70 1.95 -37.46
CA ALA A 471 -15.37 2.92 -38.33
C ALA A 471 -14.61 3.15 -39.65
N LYS A 472 -13.28 3.28 -39.60
CA LYS A 472 -12.43 3.43 -40.80
C LYS A 472 -12.48 2.19 -41.69
N LEU A 473 -12.55 0.98 -41.11
CA LEU A 473 -12.65 -0.27 -41.86
C LEU A 473 -14.02 -0.44 -42.53
N GLU A 474 -15.10 0.02 -41.91
CA GLU A 474 -16.46 -0.02 -42.48
C GLU A 474 -16.62 0.91 -43.69
N ILE A 475 -16.10 2.13 -43.60
CA ILE A 475 -16.11 3.10 -44.72
C ILE A 475 -15.38 2.55 -45.94
N ARG A 476 -14.27 1.83 -45.72
CA ARG A 476 -13.48 1.26 -46.83
C ARG A 476 -14.23 0.14 -47.55
N THR A 477 -14.92 -0.72 -46.80
CA THR A 477 -15.74 -1.79 -47.42
C THR A 477 -16.93 -1.27 -48.21
N GLY A 478 -17.53 -0.14 -47.80
CA GLY A 478 -18.64 0.47 -48.56
C GLY A 478 -18.22 1.24 -49.82
N LYS A 479 -16.92 1.38 -50.07
CA LYS A 479 -16.37 2.06 -51.26
C LYS A 479 -15.89 1.09 -52.34
N ASP A 480 -15.69 -0.18 -51.96
CA ASP A 480 -15.24 -1.27 -52.82
C ASP A 480 -16.40 -2.22 -53.25
N SER A 481 -17.63 -1.94 -52.77
CA SER A 481 -18.90 -2.57 -53.16
C SER A 481 -19.75 -1.61 -53.97
#